data_AF-A0AAX6MB27-F1
#
_entry.id   AF-A0AAX6MB27-F1
#
_cell.length_a   1.000
_cell.length_b   1.000
_cell.length_c   1.000
_cell.angle_alpha   90.00
_cell.angle_beta   90.00
_cell.angle_gamma   90.00
#
_symmetry.space_group_name_H-M   'P 1'
#
loop_
_entity.id
_entity.type
_entity.pdbx_description
1 polymer ?
#
loop_
_entity_poly.entity_id
_entity_poly.type
_entity_poly.pdbx_seq_one_letter_code
_entity_poly.pdbx_strand_id
1 'polypeptide(L)'
;MSYGSISASKGSTKGPDTLVQSSQVGDDVESGIMTPPVVGEQAEESLAEHGDEQHQTTTIWQKFKGFYERNIGLFFVFLAQVFASLEPFTVKEAIAGLIAFSGVLFIARPTFLFPQHKSQEPGINGTRLFMVNQPRGLVPSVPATPAERTVAALLAVIGTFGAAAAYSTIRVIGKRAHSLVSVNYFAVLATVGSFVIILVVPGLEFKIPQTLTQWALLIAIGIAGFLLQFLLTEGLQREKAGRATNLIYTQMVFALILERIVWGTTPPVESLFGSALIIGSAIWVSLQKSKTATRQKAQVVDEEQSLLGAGAPTENRES
;
A
#
# COMPACT_ATOMS: atom_id res chain seq x y z
N MET A 1 13.49 -33.24 -66.19
CA MET A 1 13.37 -31.88 -65.61
C MET A 1 13.21 -32.04 -64.11
N SER A 2 13.84 -31.31 -63.19
CA SER A 2 14.98 -30.39 -63.18
C SER A 2 14.96 -29.78 -61.77
N TYR A 3 15.99 -30.09 -60.96
CA TYR A 3 16.57 -29.36 -59.80
C TYR A 3 15.65 -28.82 -58.69
N GLY A 4 15.98 -28.89 -57.40
CA GLY A 4 17.25 -29.19 -56.74
C GLY A 4 17.31 -28.37 -55.45
N SER A 5 17.44 -29.04 -54.31
CA SER A 5 17.76 -28.47 -53.00
C SER A 5 19.24 -28.70 -52.68
N ILE A 6 19.81 -27.87 -51.81
CA ILE A 6 20.74 -28.18 -50.70
C ILE A 6 21.72 -27.03 -50.41
N SER A 7 21.94 -26.84 -49.10
CA SER A 7 22.81 -25.92 -48.36
C SER A 7 24.26 -26.43 -48.20
N ALA A 8 25.23 -25.51 -48.01
CA ALA A 8 26.48 -25.65 -47.24
C ALA A 8 27.26 -24.31 -47.33
N SER A 9 28.25 -23.89 -46.53
CA SER A 9 28.81 -24.12 -45.17
C SER A 9 30.28 -23.63 -45.22
N LYS A 10 30.79 -23.01 -44.13
CA LYS A 10 32.22 -22.73 -43.76
C LYS A 10 33.00 -21.73 -44.63
N GLY A 11 34.01 -20.98 -44.16
CA GLY A 11 34.76 -20.86 -42.89
C GLY A 11 35.96 -19.90 -43.14
N SER A 12 36.33 -19.01 -42.21
CA SER A 12 37.52 -19.04 -41.33
C SER A 12 38.84 -18.40 -41.83
N THR A 13 39.54 -17.79 -40.86
CA THR A 13 41.01 -17.54 -40.67
C THR A 13 41.71 -16.21 -41.04
N LYS A 14 42.08 -15.49 -39.96
CA LYS A 14 43.43 -15.00 -39.47
C LYS A 14 44.27 -13.96 -40.26
N GLY A 15 44.85 -13.01 -39.49
CA GLY A 15 45.74 -11.87 -39.86
C GLY A 15 47.16 -12.26 -40.32
N PRO A 16 48.17 -11.34 -40.33
CA PRO A 16 48.68 -10.64 -39.13
C PRO A 16 49.20 -9.18 -39.35
N ASP A 17 49.84 -8.68 -38.29
CA ASP A 17 50.49 -7.39 -37.95
C ASP A 17 51.32 -6.64 -39.02
N THR A 18 51.64 -5.35 -38.73
CA THR A 18 53.02 -4.76 -38.61
C THR A 18 53.10 -3.28 -39.06
N LEU A 19 53.12 -2.37 -38.06
CA LEU A 19 54.05 -1.24 -37.83
C LEU A 19 54.23 -0.01 -38.77
N VAL A 20 54.45 1.13 -38.09
CA VAL A 20 55.44 2.23 -38.35
C VAL A 20 54.98 3.50 -39.11
N GLN A 21 54.67 4.54 -38.31
CA GLN A 21 55.48 5.77 -38.07
C GLN A 21 55.30 7.05 -38.92
N SER A 22 55.10 8.15 -38.16
CA SER A 22 55.52 9.58 -38.36
C SER A 22 54.99 10.38 -39.56
N SER A 23 54.90 11.71 -39.59
CA SER A 23 54.94 12.88 -38.68
C SER A 23 55.36 14.04 -39.59
N GLN A 24 54.66 15.18 -39.57
CA GLN A 24 55.08 16.57 -39.95
C GLN A 24 53.78 17.38 -40.16
N VAL A 25 53.39 18.41 -39.40
CA VAL A 25 54.04 19.67 -38.94
C VAL A 25 54.46 20.58 -40.09
N GLY A 26 53.84 21.77 -40.17
CA GLY A 26 54.22 22.87 -41.06
C GLY A 26 53.13 23.95 -41.14
N ASP A 27 53.42 25.10 -40.56
CA ASP A 27 52.54 26.24 -40.23
C ASP A 27 52.37 27.28 -41.37
N ASP A 28 51.25 28.02 -41.27
CA ASP A 28 51.07 29.48 -41.40
C ASP A 28 51.28 30.32 -42.70
N VAL A 29 50.16 30.96 -43.09
CA VAL A 29 49.92 32.41 -43.38
C VAL A 29 50.42 33.05 -44.70
N GLU A 30 49.51 33.61 -45.52
CA GLU A 30 49.38 35.09 -45.77
C GLU A 30 48.25 35.53 -46.76
N SER A 31 47.56 36.63 -46.40
CA SER A 31 47.03 37.74 -47.25
C SER A 31 45.68 37.67 -48.05
N GLY A 32 44.70 38.48 -47.61
CA GLY A 32 44.27 39.70 -48.34
C GLY A 32 43.20 39.71 -49.45
N ILE A 33 41.91 39.82 -49.07
CA ILE A 33 40.88 40.83 -49.47
C ILE A 33 40.56 41.13 -50.97
N MET A 34 39.33 40.71 -51.38
CA MET A 34 38.21 41.47 -52.03
C MET A 34 38.11 41.73 -53.55
N THR A 35 36.97 41.32 -54.14
CA THR A 35 36.07 42.11 -55.04
C THR A 35 34.72 41.36 -55.29
N PRO A 36 33.61 42.04 -55.70
CA PRO A 36 32.22 41.64 -55.44
C PRO A 36 31.37 41.36 -56.73
N PRO A 37 30.02 41.49 -56.79
CA PRO A 37 29.05 40.39 -56.83
C PRO A 37 28.18 40.33 -58.13
N VAL A 38 27.42 39.25 -58.34
CA VAL A 38 26.29 39.22 -59.29
C VAL A 38 25.08 38.54 -58.66
N VAL A 39 23.98 39.29 -58.62
CA VAL A 39 22.63 38.95 -58.15
C VAL A 39 21.86 38.28 -59.28
N GLY A 40 21.09 37.22 -58.99
CA GLY A 40 20.08 36.75 -59.93
C GLY A 40 19.49 35.35 -59.73
N GLU A 41 19.19 34.90 -58.50
CA GLU A 41 18.41 33.67 -58.31
C GLU A 41 17.70 33.66 -56.94
N GLN A 42 16.81 34.63 -56.71
CA GLN A 42 15.99 34.72 -55.48
C GLN A 42 14.49 34.86 -55.77
N ALA A 43 14.00 34.39 -56.92
CA ALA A 43 12.59 34.51 -57.30
C ALA A 43 11.80 33.20 -57.35
N GLU A 44 12.37 32.05 -56.97
CA GLU A 44 11.67 30.75 -57.06
C GLU A 44 11.67 29.89 -55.78
N GLU A 45 12.14 30.42 -54.64
CA GLU A 45 12.23 29.65 -53.39
C GLU A 45 11.40 30.24 -52.22
N SER A 46 10.38 31.06 -52.52
CA SER A 46 9.53 31.71 -51.50
C SER A 46 8.07 31.23 -51.44
N LEU A 47 7.74 30.09 -52.09
CA LEU A 47 6.39 29.50 -52.07
C LEU A 47 6.34 28.03 -51.62
N ALA A 48 7.33 27.58 -50.85
CA ALA A 48 7.32 26.23 -50.25
C ALA A 48 7.62 26.21 -48.75
N GLU A 49 7.51 27.34 -48.05
CA GLU A 49 7.82 27.41 -46.61
C GLU A 49 6.69 28.08 -45.80
N HIS A 50 5.44 27.71 -46.07
CA HIS A 50 4.32 28.03 -45.17
C HIS A 50 3.28 26.90 -45.20
N GLY A 51 3.40 25.99 -44.24
CA GLY A 51 2.35 25.00 -44.01
C GLY A 51 2.72 23.74 -43.27
N ASP A 52 3.65 23.76 -42.31
CA ASP A 52 3.73 22.68 -41.30
C ASP A 52 4.37 23.16 -39.98
N GLU A 53 3.93 24.32 -39.48
CA GLU A 53 3.90 24.49 -38.02
C GLU A 53 2.68 23.72 -37.49
N GLN A 54 2.79 22.38 -37.47
CA GLN A 54 2.01 21.59 -36.53
C GLN A 54 2.47 21.99 -35.13
N HIS A 55 1.85 23.02 -34.58
CA HIS A 55 1.76 23.20 -33.15
C HIS A 55 1.28 21.86 -32.59
N GLN A 56 2.23 21.11 -32.04
CA GLN A 56 2.01 19.81 -31.45
C GLN A 56 1.15 20.03 -30.20
N THR A 57 -0.16 20.19 -30.40
CA THR A 57 -1.16 20.10 -29.35
C THR A 57 -1.21 18.64 -28.95
N THR A 58 -0.14 18.18 -28.29
CA THR A 58 -0.09 16.88 -27.64
C THR A 58 -1.26 16.87 -26.67
N THR A 59 -2.35 16.25 -27.12
CA THR A 59 -3.56 16.11 -26.34
C THR A 59 -3.13 15.50 -25.01
N ILE A 60 -3.66 15.98 -23.89
CA ILE A 60 -3.30 15.49 -22.55
C ILE A 60 -3.31 13.95 -22.50
N TRP A 61 -4.22 13.33 -23.26
CA TRP A 61 -4.30 11.90 -23.55
C TRP A 61 -3.05 11.26 -24.15
N GLN A 62 -2.37 11.90 -25.12
CA GLN A 62 -1.12 11.39 -25.69
C GLN A 62 0.04 11.47 -24.68
N LYS A 63 0.08 12.54 -23.87
CA LYS A 63 1.06 12.65 -22.76
C LYS A 63 0.80 11.58 -21.70
N PHE A 64 -0.47 11.34 -21.37
CA PHE A 64 -0.86 10.31 -20.42
C PHE A 64 -0.55 8.90 -20.93
N LYS A 65 -0.84 8.64 -22.21
CA LYS A 65 -0.51 7.37 -22.87
C LYS A 65 1.00 7.14 -22.91
N GLY A 66 1.78 8.14 -23.31
CA GLY A 66 3.25 8.04 -23.33
C GLY A 66 3.87 7.87 -21.94
N PHE A 67 3.30 8.52 -20.92
CA PHE A 67 3.70 8.29 -19.52
C PHE A 67 3.35 6.86 -19.07
N TYR A 68 2.15 6.38 -19.37
CA TYR A 68 1.70 5.04 -18.99
C TYR A 68 2.57 3.96 -19.65
N GLU A 69 2.79 4.03 -20.96
CA GLU A 69 3.64 3.09 -21.72
C GLU A 69 5.05 3.01 -21.13
N ARG A 70 5.63 4.16 -20.77
CA ARG A 70 6.98 4.24 -20.21
C ARG A 70 7.09 3.73 -18.77
N ASN A 71 5.99 3.74 -18.01
CA ASN A 71 5.96 3.31 -16.61
C ASN A 71 5.25 1.96 -16.40
N ILE A 72 4.71 1.33 -17.45
CA ILE A 72 3.95 0.08 -17.34
C ILE A 72 4.84 -1.05 -16.79
N GLY A 73 6.12 -1.06 -17.15
CA GLY A 73 7.11 -2.00 -16.62
C GLY A 73 7.29 -1.84 -15.10
N LEU A 74 7.34 -0.61 -14.59
CA LEU A 74 7.41 -0.34 -13.14
C LEU A 74 6.13 -0.80 -12.43
N PHE A 75 4.97 -0.65 -13.06
CA PHE A 75 3.71 -1.17 -12.51
C PHE A 75 3.72 -2.69 -12.41
N PHE A 76 4.14 -3.41 -13.46
CA PHE A 76 4.24 -4.88 -13.42
C PHE A 76 5.31 -5.36 -12.45
N VAL A 77 6.45 -4.67 -12.34
CA VAL A 77 7.49 -4.97 -11.34
C VAL A 77 6.96 -4.75 -9.92
N PHE A 78 6.22 -3.66 -9.70
CA PHE A 78 5.57 -3.38 -8.42
C PHE A 78 4.54 -4.46 -8.09
N LEU A 79 3.70 -4.83 -9.06
CA LEU A 79 2.70 -5.88 -8.91
C LEU A 79 3.37 -7.23 -8.61
N ALA A 80 4.39 -7.60 -9.38
CA ALA A 80 5.18 -8.80 -9.18
C ALA A 80 5.87 -8.80 -7.81
N GLN A 81 6.40 -7.66 -7.35
CA GLN A 81 6.99 -7.53 -6.01
C GLN A 81 5.94 -7.68 -4.91
N VAL A 82 4.73 -7.16 -5.09
CA VAL A 82 3.61 -7.34 -4.15
C VAL A 82 3.25 -8.82 -4.04
N PHE A 83 3.12 -9.52 -5.18
CA PHE A 83 2.84 -10.96 -5.19
C PHE A 83 4.03 -11.80 -4.68
N ALA A 84 5.27 -11.41 -4.99
CA ALA A 84 6.47 -12.12 -4.52
C ALA A 84 6.77 -11.89 -3.04
N SER A 85 6.29 -10.78 -2.47
CA SER A 85 6.40 -10.47 -1.03
C SER A 85 5.29 -11.12 -0.19
N LEU A 86 4.43 -11.94 -0.81
CA LEU A 86 3.49 -12.79 -0.07
C LEU A 86 4.30 -13.81 0.74
N GLU A 87 4.54 -13.45 2.00
CA GLU A 87 5.10 -14.36 2.99
C GLU A 87 4.25 -15.65 3.03
N PRO A 88 4.88 -16.82 3.27
CA PRO A 88 4.16 -18.07 3.35
C PRO A 88 3.08 -17.98 4.44
N PHE A 89 1.83 -17.93 4.00
CA PHE A 89 0.69 -17.78 4.88
C PHE A 89 0.45 -19.09 5.62
N THR A 90 0.62 -19.09 6.93
CA THR A 90 0.51 -20.33 7.71
C THR A 90 -0.97 -20.63 7.96
N VAL A 91 -1.38 -21.90 7.83
CA VAL A 91 -2.76 -22.34 8.12
C VAL A 91 -3.23 -21.90 9.52
N LYS A 92 -2.33 -21.86 10.50
CA LYS A 92 -2.60 -21.37 11.85
C LYS A 92 -2.97 -19.88 11.90
N GLU A 93 -2.33 -19.06 11.07
CA GLU A 93 -2.64 -17.64 10.92
C GLU A 93 -3.98 -17.44 10.20
N ALA A 94 -4.29 -18.32 9.24
CA ALA A 94 -5.58 -18.37 8.55
C ALA A 94 -6.73 -18.67 9.50
N ILE A 95 -6.60 -19.73 10.30
CA ILE A 95 -7.62 -20.13 11.28
C ILE A 95 -7.81 -19.01 12.31
N ALA A 96 -6.72 -18.43 12.82
CA ALA A 96 -6.81 -17.30 13.74
C ALA A 96 -7.52 -16.09 13.11
N GLY A 97 -7.24 -15.79 11.83
CA GLY A 97 -7.92 -14.75 11.09
C GLY A 97 -9.41 -14.99 10.92
N LEU A 98 -9.82 -16.23 10.66
CA LEU A 98 -11.24 -16.62 10.58
C LEU A 98 -11.96 -16.49 11.93
N ILE A 99 -11.29 -16.88 13.02
CA ILE A 99 -11.83 -16.72 14.38
C ILE A 99 -11.99 -15.22 14.72
N ALA A 100 -10.97 -14.41 14.43
CA ALA A 100 -11.02 -12.97 14.64
C ALA A 100 -12.12 -12.31 13.80
N PHE A 101 -12.26 -12.70 12.53
CA PHE A 101 -13.30 -12.22 11.64
C PHE A 101 -14.71 -12.59 12.14
N SER A 102 -14.90 -13.81 12.63
CA SER A 102 -16.14 -14.20 13.31
C SER A 102 -16.44 -13.30 14.51
N GLY A 103 -15.42 -13.00 15.32
CA GLY A 103 -15.54 -12.04 16.43
C GLY A 103 -15.98 -10.64 15.98
N VAL A 104 -15.48 -10.15 14.84
CA VAL A 104 -15.91 -8.89 14.23
C VAL A 104 -17.39 -8.94 13.81
N LEU A 105 -17.89 -10.06 13.27
CA LEU A 105 -19.31 -10.21 12.92
C LEU A 105 -20.23 -10.12 14.15
N PHE A 106 -19.82 -10.70 15.28
CA PHE A 106 -20.57 -10.60 16.54
C PHE A 106 -20.57 -9.19 17.11
N ILE A 107 -19.48 -8.44 16.95
CA ILE A 107 -19.44 -7.02 17.36
C ILE A 107 -20.27 -6.15 16.41
N ALA A 108 -20.14 -6.34 15.10
CA ALA A 108 -20.81 -5.54 14.07
C ALA A 108 -22.33 -5.79 14.00
N ARG A 109 -22.79 -6.97 14.44
CA ARG A 109 -24.21 -7.37 14.47
C ARG A 109 -24.96 -7.03 13.19
N PRO A 110 -24.56 -7.61 12.06
CA PRO A 110 -25.24 -7.27 10.83
C PRO A 110 -26.70 -7.74 10.92
N THR A 111 -27.61 -6.90 10.43
CA THR A 111 -29.06 -7.07 10.58
C THR A 111 -29.60 -8.34 9.94
N PHE A 112 -28.86 -8.94 9.00
CA PHE A 112 -29.21 -10.23 8.38
C PHE A 112 -28.90 -11.45 9.28
N LEU A 113 -27.91 -11.36 10.19
CA LEU A 113 -27.59 -12.43 11.14
C LEU A 113 -28.35 -12.30 12.45
N PHE A 114 -28.57 -11.05 12.88
CA PHE A 114 -29.26 -10.74 14.13
C PHE A 114 -30.44 -9.81 13.84
N PRO A 115 -31.60 -10.37 13.46
CA PRO A 115 -32.81 -9.59 13.26
C PRO A 115 -33.16 -8.86 14.56
N GLN A 116 -33.13 -7.54 14.53
CA GLN A 116 -33.61 -6.75 15.67
C GLN A 116 -35.14 -6.85 15.69
N HIS A 117 -35.68 -7.72 16.54
CA HIS A 117 -37.09 -7.64 16.89
C HIS A 117 -37.33 -6.27 17.53
N LYS A 118 -38.09 -5.42 16.84
CA LYS A 118 -38.65 -4.21 17.42
C LYS A 118 -39.65 -4.64 18.48
N SER A 119 -39.18 -4.95 19.69
CA SER A 119 -40.04 -5.23 20.81
C SER A 119 -40.68 -3.91 21.26
N GLN A 120 -41.83 -3.62 20.66
CA GLN A 120 -42.77 -2.65 21.15
C GLN A 120 -43.71 -3.39 22.10
N GLU A 121 -43.42 -3.37 23.40
CA GLU A 121 -44.34 -3.86 24.43
C GLU A 121 -44.26 -2.94 25.67
N PRO A 122 -45.41 -2.49 26.21
CA PRO A 122 -45.50 -1.60 27.38
C PRO A 122 -45.55 -2.40 28.69
N GLY A 123 -44.75 -1.97 29.68
CA GLY A 123 -44.99 -2.19 31.11
C GLY A 123 -44.67 -3.58 31.70
N ILE A 124 -43.86 -3.58 32.76
CA ILE A 124 -44.20 -4.02 34.13
C ILE A 124 -42.89 -4.39 34.87
N ASN A 125 -42.85 -3.98 36.13
CA ASN A 125 -41.73 -4.02 37.06
C ASN A 125 -41.10 -5.42 37.20
N GLY A 126 -39.82 -5.54 36.85
CA GLY A 126 -39.00 -6.72 37.11
C GLY A 126 -37.58 -6.53 36.60
N THR A 127 -36.67 -6.15 37.49
CA THR A 127 -35.20 -6.28 37.34
C THR A 127 -34.56 -5.51 36.16
N ARG A 128 -34.48 -4.18 36.29
CA ARG A 128 -33.69 -3.31 35.38
C ARG A 128 -32.17 -3.39 35.59
N LEU A 129 -31.60 -4.57 35.83
CA LEU A 129 -30.14 -4.69 36.02
C LEU A 129 -29.38 -4.88 34.68
N PHE A 130 -30.08 -5.22 33.59
CA PHE A 130 -29.50 -5.46 32.26
C PHE A 130 -30.31 -4.81 31.12
N MET A 131 -30.81 -3.58 31.31
CA MET A 131 -31.36 -2.84 30.17
C MET A 131 -30.21 -2.37 29.27
N VAL A 132 -29.99 -3.12 28.20
CA VAL A 132 -29.19 -2.71 27.04
C VAL A 132 -29.95 -1.57 26.35
N ASN A 133 -29.62 -0.33 26.71
CA ASN A 133 -29.96 0.81 25.87
C ASN A 133 -29.22 0.63 24.55
N GLN A 134 -29.95 0.30 23.48
CA GLN A 134 -29.38 0.30 22.13
C GLN A 134 -28.83 1.69 21.84
N PRO A 135 -27.54 1.83 21.46
CA PRO A 135 -27.01 3.10 21.00
C PRO A 135 -27.73 3.47 19.69
N ARG A 136 -28.75 4.31 19.79
CA ARG A 136 -29.22 5.07 18.64
C ARG A 136 -28.04 5.92 18.19
N GLY A 137 -27.65 5.79 16.92
CA GLY A 137 -26.66 6.68 16.33
C GLY A 137 -27.03 8.14 16.59
N LEU A 138 -26.01 8.99 16.78
CA LEU A 138 -26.17 10.41 17.09
C LEU A 138 -26.98 11.18 16.05
N VAL A 139 -27.18 10.61 14.86
CA VAL A 139 -27.97 11.16 13.76
C VAL A 139 -29.06 10.17 13.31
N PRO A 140 -30.28 10.65 13.00
CA PRO A 140 -31.33 9.79 12.47
C PRO A 140 -30.91 9.19 11.13
N SER A 141 -31.24 7.91 10.92
CA SER A 141 -30.96 7.23 9.66
C SER A 141 -31.77 7.87 8.53
N VAL A 142 -31.08 8.47 7.57
CA VAL A 142 -31.70 8.98 6.33
C VAL A 142 -32.24 7.78 5.55
N PRO A 143 -33.53 7.79 5.14
CA PRO A 143 -34.09 6.71 4.34
C PRO A 143 -33.42 6.66 2.97
N ALA A 144 -32.45 5.76 2.80
CA ALA A 144 -31.75 5.55 1.54
C ALA A 144 -32.51 4.58 0.62
N THR A 145 -32.54 4.89 -0.68
CA THR A 145 -33.14 4.04 -1.70
C THR A 145 -32.35 2.72 -1.87
N PRO A 146 -32.97 1.63 -2.36
CA PRO A 146 -32.24 0.38 -2.59
C PRO A 146 -31.01 0.55 -3.50
N ALA A 147 -31.10 1.41 -4.52
CA ALA A 147 -30.01 1.70 -5.45
C ALA A 147 -28.83 2.40 -4.76
N GLU A 148 -29.08 3.42 -3.94
CA GLU A 148 -28.03 4.11 -3.15
C GLU A 148 -27.29 3.14 -2.22
N ARG A 149 -28.00 2.19 -1.61
CA ARG A 149 -27.38 1.16 -0.76
C ARG A 149 -26.46 0.25 -1.55
N THR A 150 -26.84 -0.09 -2.78
CA THR A 150 -26.00 -0.93 -3.65
C THR A 150 -24.74 -0.19 -4.07
N VAL A 151 -24.87 1.08 -4.44
CA VAL A 151 -23.73 1.96 -4.77
C VAL A 151 -22.80 2.12 -3.55
N ALA A 152 -23.34 2.37 -2.36
CA ALA A 152 -22.56 2.47 -1.13
C ALA A 152 -21.81 1.16 -0.81
N ALA A 153 -22.46 0.01 -1.00
CA ALA A 153 -21.82 -1.30 -0.83
C ALA A 153 -20.68 -1.53 -1.83
N LEU A 154 -20.86 -1.17 -3.11
CA LEU A 154 -19.82 -1.26 -4.13
C LEU A 154 -18.63 -0.35 -3.80
N LEU A 155 -18.90 0.91 -3.40
CA LEU A 155 -17.85 1.85 -2.98
C LEU A 155 -17.11 1.35 -1.74
N ALA A 156 -17.81 0.72 -0.78
CA ALA A 156 -17.18 0.12 0.38
C ALA A 156 -16.25 -1.04 -0.01
N VAL A 157 -16.67 -1.91 -0.93
CA VAL A 157 -15.83 -3.01 -1.46
C VAL A 157 -14.60 -2.45 -2.18
N ILE A 158 -14.76 -1.45 -3.04
CA ILE A 158 -13.62 -0.79 -3.71
C ILE A 158 -12.66 -0.18 -2.67
N GLY A 159 -13.21 0.45 -1.63
CA GLY A 159 -12.44 1.02 -0.52
C GLY A 159 -11.65 -0.03 0.27
N THR A 160 -12.23 -1.20 0.55
CA THR A 160 -11.52 -2.27 1.26
C THR A 160 -10.41 -2.88 0.41
N PHE A 161 -10.62 -3.05 -0.91
CA PHE A 161 -9.54 -3.43 -1.83
C PHE A 161 -8.41 -2.39 -1.86
N GLY A 162 -8.76 -1.09 -1.90
CA GLY A 162 -7.78 0.00 -1.82
C GLY A 162 -6.98 -0.02 -0.53
N ALA A 163 -7.64 -0.21 0.62
CA ALA A 163 -6.97 -0.33 1.92
C ALA A 163 -6.05 -1.56 2.00
N ALA A 164 -6.51 -2.71 1.50
CA ALA A 164 -5.68 -3.92 1.44
C ALA A 164 -4.44 -3.72 0.55
N ALA A 165 -4.59 -3.09 -0.61
CA ALA A 165 -3.47 -2.75 -1.48
C ALA A 165 -2.50 -1.78 -0.80
N ALA A 166 -3.01 -0.76 -0.10
CA ALA A 166 -2.17 0.19 0.65
C ALA A 166 -1.37 -0.50 1.76
N TYR A 167 -2.00 -1.35 2.57
CA TYR A 167 -1.32 -2.08 3.65
C TYR A 167 -0.28 -3.07 3.12
N SER A 168 -0.59 -3.78 2.03
CA SER A 168 0.37 -4.64 1.34
C SER A 168 1.54 -3.83 0.79
N THR A 169 1.30 -2.64 0.24
CA THR A 169 2.35 -1.76 -0.29
C THR A 169 3.27 -1.24 0.81
N ILE A 170 2.70 -0.75 1.92
CA ILE A 170 3.45 -0.31 3.10
C ILE A 170 4.38 -1.42 3.59
N ARG A 171 3.90 -2.66 3.57
CA ARG A 171 4.67 -3.83 3.94
C ARG A 171 5.81 -4.13 2.97
N VAL A 172 5.57 -4.05 1.66
CA VAL A 172 6.61 -4.24 0.62
C VAL A 172 7.74 -3.21 0.79
N ILE A 173 7.39 -1.97 1.11
CA ILE A 173 8.36 -0.92 1.47
C ILE A 173 9.14 -1.36 2.71
N GLY A 174 8.43 -1.84 3.74
CA GLY A 174 9.04 -2.38 4.96
C GLY A 174 10.00 -1.37 5.59
N LYS A 175 11.19 -1.83 5.98
CA LYS A 175 12.22 -0.98 6.59
C LYS A 175 13.06 -0.16 5.58
N ARG A 176 12.75 -0.22 4.28
CA ARG A 176 13.54 0.47 3.24
C ARG A 176 13.31 1.98 3.25
N ALA A 177 12.18 2.44 3.78
CA ALA A 177 11.87 3.84 3.96
C ALA A 177 11.31 4.07 5.36
N HIS A 178 11.60 5.23 5.95
CA HIS A 178 11.04 5.60 7.24
C HIS A 178 9.51 5.76 7.11
N SER A 179 8.73 5.19 8.04
CA SER A 179 7.25 5.25 8.00
C SER A 179 6.70 6.66 7.83
N LEU A 180 7.37 7.67 8.40
CA LEU A 180 6.95 9.06 8.33
C LEU A 180 6.84 9.57 6.90
N VAL A 181 7.68 9.09 5.98
CA VAL A 181 7.63 9.42 4.56
C VAL A 181 6.33 8.91 3.96
N SER A 182 5.99 7.63 4.19
CA SER A 182 4.75 7.03 3.69
C SER A 182 3.50 7.73 4.26
N VAL A 183 3.51 8.06 5.55
CA VAL A 183 2.42 8.75 6.23
C VAL A 183 2.24 10.16 5.68
N ASN A 184 3.34 10.88 5.42
CA ASN A 184 3.29 12.22 4.84
C ASN A 184 2.69 12.22 3.43
N TYR A 185 3.12 11.31 2.55
CA TYR A 185 2.53 11.19 1.21
C TYR A 185 1.04 10.83 1.26
N PHE A 186 0.66 9.91 2.16
CA PHE A 186 -0.74 9.57 2.38
C PHE A 186 -1.54 10.81 2.85
N ALA A 187 -1.02 11.59 3.79
CA ALA A 187 -1.68 12.79 4.29
C ALA A 187 -1.85 13.86 3.20
N VAL A 188 -0.82 14.10 2.37
CA VAL A 188 -0.91 15.04 1.25
C VAL A 188 -1.96 14.59 0.23
N LEU A 189 -1.94 13.32 -0.18
CA LEU A 189 -2.92 12.77 -1.12
C LEU A 189 -4.34 12.79 -0.54
N ALA A 190 -4.51 12.45 0.74
CA ALA A 190 -5.81 12.52 1.41
C ALA A 190 -6.32 13.96 1.50
N THR A 191 -5.45 14.93 1.75
CA THR A 191 -5.81 16.36 1.82
C THR A 191 -6.26 16.87 0.46
N VAL A 192 -5.45 16.66 -0.59
CA VAL A 192 -5.78 17.07 -1.96
C VAL A 192 -7.02 16.34 -2.46
N GLY A 193 -7.11 15.03 -2.23
CA GLY A 193 -8.27 14.23 -2.62
C GLY A 193 -9.55 14.67 -1.93
N SER A 194 -9.51 14.95 -0.62
CA SER A 194 -10.67 15.47 0.12
C SER A 194 -11.10 16.84 -0.41
N PHE A 195 -10.15 17.72 -0.71
CA PHE A 195 -10.44 19.03 -1.30
C PHE A 195 -11.12 18.90 -2.67
N VAL A 196 -10.62 18.02 -3.55
CA VAL A 196 -11.22 17.74 -4.86
C VAL A 196 -12.64 17.16 -4.72
N ILE A 197 -12.85 16.22 -3.79
CA ILE A 197 -14.18 15.62 -3.56
C ILE A 197 -15.20 16.70 -3.13
N ILE A 198 -14.81 17.62 -2.25
CA ILE A 198 -15.67 18.73 -1.83
C ILE A 198 -16.06 19.62 -3.03
N LEU A 199 -15.16 19.83 -3.99
CA LEU A 199 -15.45 20.64 -5.18
C LEU A 199 -16.37 19.93 -6.19
N VAL A 200 -16.25 18.61 -6.32
CA VAL A 200 -16.97 17.82 -7.34
C VAL A 200 -18.36 17.40 -6.88
N VAL A 201 -18.55 17.14 -5.58
CA VAL A 201 -19.81 16.61 -5.06
C VAL A 201 -20.77 17.74 -4.69
N PRO A 202 -21.89 17.90 -5.42
CA PRO A 202 -22.88 18.94 -5.11
C PRO A 202 -23.53 18.66 -3.75
N GLY A 203 -23.58 19.69 -2.89
CA GLY A 203 -24.15 19.61 -1.54
C GLY A 203 -23.16 19.37 -0.41
N LEU A 204 -21.87 19.14 -0.71
CA LEU A 204 -20.80 19.20 0.30
C LEU A 204 -20.26 20.62 0.39
N GLU A 205 -20.60 21.31 1.48
CA GLU A 205 -20.09 22.66 1.76
C GLU A 205 -18.88 22.60 2.69
N PHE A 206 -17.84 23.37 2.38
CA PHE A 206 -16.72 23.57 3.29
C PHE A 206 -17.15 24.49 4.44
N LYS A 207 -17.32 23.91 5.64
CA LYS A 207 -17.72 24.65 6.86
C LYS A 207 -16.52 24.86 7.77
N ILE A 208 -16.25 26.13 8.08
CA ILE A 208 -15.19 26.54 9.01
C ILE A 208 -15.70 26.43 10.46
N PRO A 209 -14.90 25.85 11.39
CA PRO A 209 -15.28 25.76 12.80
C PRO A 209 -15.45 27.16 13.42
N GLN A 210 -16.55 27.38 14.11
CA GLN A 210 -16.93 28.70 14.67
C GLN A 210 -16.56 28.85 16.15
N THR A 211 -16.30 27.74 16.85
CA THR A 211 -16.08 27.73 18.31
C THR A 211 -14.70 27.18 18.66
N LEU A 212 -14.09 27.72 19.73
CA LEU A 212 -12.81 27.23 20.24
C LEU A 212 -12.84 25.73 20.56
N THR A 213 -13.96 25.23 21.09
CA THR A 213 -14.15 23.78 21.35
C THR A 213 -14.08 22.95 20.07
N GLN A 214 -14.64 23.45 18.96
CA GLN A 214 -14.59 22.73 17.67
C GLN A 214 -13.16 22.68 17.13
N TRP A 215 -12.40 23.77 17.27
CA TRP A 215 -10.97 23.81 16.94
C TRP A 215 -10.15 22.86 17.81
N ALA A 216 -10.39 22.85 19.13
CA ALA A 216 -9.72 21.95 20.05
C ALA A 216 -9.99 20.48 19.72
N LEU A 217 -11.26 20.12 19.43
CA LEU A 217 -11.64 18.77 19.00
C LEU A 217 -11.00 18.40 17.65
N LEU A 218 -10.95 19.33 16.69
CA LEU A 218 -10.35 19.10 15.38
C LEU A 218 -8.85 18.85 15.49
N ILE A 219 -8.13 19.64 16.31
CA ILE A 219 -6.71 19.43 16.60
C ILE A 219 -6.51 18.09 17.32
N ALA A 220 -7.35 17.75 18.30
CA ALA A 220 -7.25 16.49 19.01
C ALA A 220 -7.42 15.27 18.10
N ILE A 221 -8.42 15.29 17.20
CA ILE A 221 -8.64 14.23 16.20
C ILE A 221 -7.48 14.20 15.19
N GLY A 222 -6.94 15.34 14.80
CA GLY A 222 -5.77 15.43 13.90
C GLY A 222 -4.52 14.78 14.51
N ILE A 223 -4.19 15.11 15.77
CA ILE A 223 -3.05 14.51 16.48
C ILE A 223 -3.28 13.01 16.69
N ALA A 224 -4.46 12.60 17.16
CA ALA A 224 -4.77 11.20 17.37
C ALA A 224 -4.74 10.39 16.06
N GLY A 225 -5.27 10.94 14.97
CA GLY A 225 -5.26 10.34 13.64
C GLY A 225 -3.85 10.22 13.07
N PHE A 226 -3.01 11.24 13.24
CA PHE A 226 -1.60 11.18 12.86
C PHE A 226 -0.85 10.09 13.65
N LEU A 227 -1.01 10.04 14.97
CA LEU A 227 -0.42 9.00 15.82
C LEU A 227 -0.89 7.60 15.39
N LEU A 228 -2.19 7.41 15.17
CA LEU A 228 -2.76 6.16 14.69
C LEU A 228 -2.13 5.74 13.36
N GLN A 229 -2.09 6.64 12.39
CA GLN A 229 -1.56 6.35 11.06
C GLN A 229 -0.05 6.04 11.11
N PHE A 230 0.71 6.76 11.93
CA PHE A 230 2.14 6.52 12.11
C PHE A 230 2.42 5.17 12.77
N LEU A 231 1.76 4.87 13.90
CA LEU A 231 1.92 3.59 14.61
C LEU A 231 1.43 2.40 13.77
N LEU A 232 0.34 2.57 13.02
CA LEU A 232 -0.15 1.56 12.09
C LEU A 232 0.90 1.26 11.02
N THR A 233 1.48 2.30 10.41
CA THR A 233 2.49 2.16 9.36
C THR A 233 3.75 1.49 9.91
N GLU A 234 4.27 1.95 11.05
CA GLU A 234 5.42 1.32 11.72
C GLU A 234 5.13 -0.14 12.11
N GLY A 235 3.92 -0.42 12.60
CA GLY A 235 3.49 -1.77 12.97
C GLY A 235 3.45 -2.72 11.77
N LEU A 236 2.85 -2.27 10.66
CA LEU A 236 2.76 -3.04 9.41
C LEU A 236 4.15 -3.32 8.80
N GLN A 237 5.07 -2.37 8.88
CA GLN A 237 6.44 -2.53 8.37
C GLN A 237 7.30 -3.49 9.20
N ARG A 238 7.00 -3.68 10.49
CA ARG A 238 7.82 -4.46 11.44
C ARG A 238 7.34 -5.89 11.66
N GLU A 239 6.05 -6.18 11.47
CA GLU A 239 5.44 -7.48 11.77
C GLU A 239 5.17 -8.34 10.53
N LYS A 240 5.07 -9.66 10.71
CA LYS A 240 4.73 -10.64 9.64
C LYS A 240 3.29 -10.48 9.12
N ALA A 241 3.01 -10.88 7.87
CA ALA A 241 1.76 -10.52 7.16
C ALA A 241 0.52 -11.07 7.86
N GLY A 242 0.53 -12.38 8.12
CA GLY A 242 -0.54 -13.07 8.82
C GLY A 242 -0.74 -12.55 10.25
N ARG A 243 0.34 -12.14 10.91
CA ARG A 243 0.29 -11.64 12.30
C ARG A 243 -0.23 -10.20 12.38
N ALA A 244 0.26 -9.33 11.51
CA ALA A 244 -0.19 -7.95 11.43
C ALA A 244 -1.69 -7.86 11.13
N THR A 245 -2.18 -8.66 10.18
CA THR A 245 -3.61 -8.74 9.84
C THR A 245 -4.46 -9.15 11.04
N ASN A 246 -4.00 -10.13 11.84
CA ASN A 246 -4.69 -10.54 13.06
C ASN A 246 -4.73 -9.42 14.13
N LEU A 247 -3.67 -8.64 14.25
CA LEU A 247 -3.61 -7.52 15.20
C LEU A 247 -4.53 -6.36 14.80
N ILE A 248 -4.81 -6.15 13.52
CA ILE A 248 -5.74 -5.10 13.07
C ILE A 248 -7.14 -5.32 13.65
N TYR A 249 -7.61 -6.56 13.78
CA TYR A 249 -8.93 -6.84 14.38
C TYR A 249 -9.05 -6.39 15.85
N THR A 250 -7.93 -6.33 16.58
CA THR A 250 -7.93 -5.90 17.99
C THR A 250 -8.34 -4.44 18.17
N GLN A 251 -8.20 -3.59 17.14
CA GLN A 251 -8.64 -2.20 17.19
C GLN A 251 -10.13 -2.06 17.53
N MET A 252 -10.95 -3.03 17.09
CA MET A 252 -12.39 -3.05 17.35
C MET A 252 -12.71 -3.33 18.83
N VAL A 253 -11.88 -4.15 19.47
CA VAL A 253 -11.99 -4.40 20.92
C VAL A 253 -11.60 -3.16 21.71
N PHE A 254 -10.50 -2.49 21.32
CA PHE A 254 -10.10 -1.22 21.96
C PHE A 254 -11.17 -0.14 21.77
N ALA A 255 -11.82 -0.07 20.61
CA ALA A 255 -12.93 0.84 20.37
C ALA A 255 -14.08 0.61 21.36
N LEU A 256 -14.49 -0.65 21.60
CA LEU A 256 -15.54 -0.98 22.57
C LEU A 256 -15.14 -0.66 24.02
N ILE A 257 -13.87 -0.88 24.38
CA ILE A 257 -13.36 -0.54 25.71
C ILE A 257 -13.41 0.97 25.92
N LEU A 258 -12.94 1.76 24.95
CA LEU A 258 -13.00 3.21 25.00
C LEU A 258 -14.44 3.71 24.98
N GLU A 259 -15.33 3.07 24.21
CA GLU A 259 -16.76 3.35 24.19
C GLU A 259 -17.37 3.20 25.59
N ARG A 260 -17.04 2.10 26.27
CA ARG A 260 -17.47 1.86 27.65
C ARG A 260 -16.88 2.86 28.64
N ILE A 261 -15.60 3.20 28.53
CA ILE A 261 -14.91 4.10 29.49
C ILE A 261 -15.43 5.54 29.35
N VAL A 262 -15.56 6.03 28.12
CA VAL A 262 -15.88 7.44 27.86
C VAL A 262 -17.39 7.70 27.96
N TRP A 263 -18.23 6.82 27.42
CA TRP A 263 -19.69 7.01 27.39
C TRP A 263 -20.44 6.18 28.43
N GLY A 264 -19.77 5.31 29.18
CA GLY A 264 -20.43 4.46 30.19
C GLY A 264 -21.41 3.46 29.61
N THR A 265 -21.46 3.27 28.29
CA THR A 265 -22.46 2.41 27.63
C THR A 265 -22.00 0.96 27.73
N THR A 266 -22.84 0.06 28.25
CA THR A 266 -22.47 -1.36 28.41
C THR A 266 -22.57 -2.07 27.07
N PRO A 267 -21.47 -2.65 26.54
CA PRO A 267 -21.54 -3.45 25.33
C PRO A 267 -22.45 -4.67 25.57
N PRO A 268 -23.34 -4.99 24.64
CA PRO A 268 -24.19 -6.18 24.75
C PRO A 268 -23.40 -7.50 24.71
N VAL A 269 -23.97 -8.56 25.28
CA VAL A 269 -23.27 -9.84 25.60
C VAL A 269 -22.61 -10.47 24.37
N GLU A 270 -23.23 -10.38 23.21
CA GLU A 270 -22.71 -10.92 21.95
C GLU A 270 -21.46 -10.15 21.48
N SER A 271 -21.36 -8.85 21.78
CA SER A 271 -20.17 -8.04 21.49
C SER A 271 -19.03 -8.36 22.47
N LEU A 272 -19.37 -8.76 23.70
CA LEU A 272 -18.41 -9.28 24.67
C LEU A 272 -17.84 -10.63 24.21
N PHE A 273 -18.70 -11.52 23.69
CA PHE A 273 -18.28 -12.79 23.10
C PHE A 273 -17.38 -12.57 21.88
N GLY A 274 -17.78 -11.67 20.97
CA GLY A 274 -16.94 -11.31 19.81
C GLY A 274 -15.57 -10.74 20.21
N SER A 275 -15.53 -9.92 21.26
CA SER A 275 -14.27 -9.39 21.81
C SER A 275 -13.36 -10.48 22.36
N ALA A 276 -13.92 -11.47 23.05
CA ALA A 276 -13.16 -12.62 23.56
C ALA A 276 -12.55 -13.45 22.43
N LEU A 277 -13.26 -13.65 21.31
CA LEU A 277 -12.72 -14.35 20.13
C LEU A 277 -11.55 -13.60 19.50
N ILE A 278 -11.66 -12.27 19.37
CA ILE A 278 -10.58 -11.43 18.82
C ILE A 278 -9.35 -11.49 19.73
N ILE A 279 -9.51 -11.29 21.04
CA ILE A 279 -8.40 -11.34 22.00
C ILE A 279 -7.76 -12.74 21.99
N GLY A 280 -8.57 -13.79 22.04
CA GLY A 280 -8.07 -15.17 22.06
C GLY A 280 -7.25 -15.52 20.82
N SER A 281 -7.73 -15.14 19.63
CA SER A 281 -6.99 -15.33 18.38
C SER A 281 -5.69 -14.51 18.32
N ALA A 282 -5.70 -13.26 18.80
CA ALA A 282 -4.52 -12.41 18.84
C ALA A 282 -3.44 -12.96 19.80
N ILE A 283 -3.83 -13.42 20.99
CA ILE A 283 -2.92 -14.07 21.94
C ILE A 283 -2.34 -15.36 21.32
N TRP A 284 -3.17 -16.20 20.70
CA TRP A 284 -2.72 -17.43 20.06
C TRP A 284 -1.67 -17.18 18.96
N VAL A 285 -1.87 -16.15 18.14
CA VAL A 285 -0.93 -15.77 17.07
C VAL A 285 0.34 -15.11 17.64
N SER A 286 0.21 -14.33 18.72
CA SER A 286 1.35 -13.71 19.39
C SER A 286 2.25 -14.75 20.06
N LEU A 287 1.69 -15.75 20.73
CA LEU A 287 2.44 -16.83 21.38
C LEU A 287 3.18 -17.76 20.40
N GLN A 288 2.78 -17.78 19.12
CA GLN A 288 3.53 -18.52 18.09
C GLN A 288 4.85 -17.80 17.74
N LYS A 289 4.90 -16.47 17.84
CA LYS A 289 6.14 -15.69 17.64
C LYS A 289 7.23 -16.11 18.61
N SER A 290 6.90 -16.24 19.89
CA SER A 290 7.88 -16.58 20.92
C SER A 290 8.45 -17.97 20.69
N LYS A 291 7.61 -18.96 20.33
CA LYS A 291 8.08 -20.32 20.02
C LYS A 291 9.05 -20.37 18.83
N THR A 292 8.78 -19.65 17.74
CA THR A 292 9.68 -19.61 16.58
C THR A 292 10.98 -18.86 16.90
N ALA A 293 10.92 -17.75 17.63
CA ALA A 293 12.11 -16.99 18.03
C ALA A 293 13.00 -17.78 19.00
N THR A 294 12.42 -18.50 19.96
CA THR A 294 13.16 -19.37 20.89
C THR A 294 13.81 -20.55 20.16
N ARG A 295 13.13 -21.15 19.17
CA ARG A 295 13.70 -22.24 18.37
C ARG A 295 14.86 -21.79 17.49
N GLN A 296 14.75 -20.62 16.83
CA GLN A 296 15.87 -20.05 16.08
C GLN A 296 17.06 -19.70 16.97
N LYS A 297 16.82 -19.10 18.15
CA LYS A 297 17.89 -18.81 19.10
C LYS A 297 18.58 -20.08 19.62
N ALA A 298 17.81 -21.13 19.90
CA ALA A 298 18.36 -22.42 20.34
C ALA A 298 19.21 -23.09 19.24
N GLN A 299 18.76 -23.05 17.98
CA GLN A 299 19.50 -23.64 16.86
C GLN A 299 20.80 -22.89 16.54
N VAL A 300 20.79 -21.55 16.55
CA VAL A 300 22.01 -20.76 16.33
C VAL A 300 23.03 -20.99 17.44
N VAL A 301 22.59 -21.08 18.70
CA VAL A 301 23.49 -21.39 19.83
C VAL A 301 24.10 -22.78 19.71
N ASP A 302 23.33 -23.77 19.25
CA ASP A 302 23.82 -25.15 19.03
C ASP A 302 24.85 -25.22 17.88
N GLU A 303 24.64 -24.48 16.79
CA GLU A 303 25.60 -24.40 15.68
C GLU A 303 26.93 -23.72 16.11
N GLU A 304 26.88 -22.67 16.93
CA GLU A 304 28.10 -22.03 17.45
C GLU A 304 28.85 -22.92 18.46
N GLN A 305 28.12 -23.70 19.28
CA GLN A 305 28.74 -24.68 20.19
C GLN A 305 29.33 -25.88 19.44
N SER A 306 28.70 -26.32 18.34
CA SER A 306 29.22 -27.38 17.47
C SER A 306 30.55 -26.99 16.81
N LEU A 307 30.70 -25.71 16.41
CA LEU A 307 31.94 -25.19 15.83
C LEU A 307 33.09 -25.05 16.85
N LEU A 308 32.78 -24.78 18.11
CA LEU A 308 33.77 -24.69 19.20
C LEU A 308 34.15 -26.05 19.79
N GLY A 309 33.32 -27.09 19.60
CA GLY A 309 33.52 -28.43 20.16
C GLY A 309 34.29 -29.42 19.27
N ALA A 310 34.54 -29.10 18.00
CA ALA A 310 35.13 -30.03 17.03
C ALA A 310 36.68 -30.09 17.03
N GLY A 311 37.36 -29.42 17.99
CA GLY A 311 38.80 -29.17 17.91
C GLY A 311 39.63 -29.45 19.17
N ALA A 312 39.13 -30.22 20.15
CA ALA A 312 39.97 -30.65 21.27
C ALA A 312 40.27 -32.15 21.16
N PRO A 313 41.49 -32.56 20.74
CA PRO A 313 41.94 -33.92 20.94
C PRO A 313 42.03 -34.17 22.44
N THR A 314 41.31 -35.16 22.93
CA THR A 314 41.57 -35.77 24.24
C THR A 314 42.97 -36.37 24.18
N GLU A 315 43.97 -35.60 24.62
CA GLU A 315 45.32 -36.07 24.83
C GLU A 315 45.29 -37.07 26.00
N ASN A 316 45.44 -38.35 25.63
CA ASN A 316 45.64 -39.46 26.54
C ASN A 316 46.82 -39.14 27.47
N ARG A 317 46.53 -39.01 28.76
CA ARG A 317 47.56 -39.05 29.80
C ARG A 317 47.55 -40.43 30.43
N GLU A 318 48.20 -41.36 29.75
CA GLU A 318 48.76 -42.55 30.38
C GLU A 318 50.07 -42.16 31.09
N SER A 319 50.41 -42.95 32.12
CA SER A 319 51.52 -42.87 33.09
C SER A 319 51.35 -41.92 34.27
#